data_AF-X1TDN5-F1
#
_entry.id   AF-X1TDN5-F1
#
_cell.length_a   1.000
_cell.length_b   1.000
_cell.length_c   1.000
_cell.angle_alpha   90.00
_cell.angle_beta   90.00
_cell.angle_gamma   90.00
#
_symmetry.space_group_name_H-M   'P 1'
#
loop_
_entity.id
_entity.type
_entity.pdbx_description
1 polymer ?
#
loop_
_entity_poly.entity_id
_entity_poly.type
_entity_poly.pdbx_seq_one_letter_code
_entity_poly.pdbx_strand_id
1 'polypeptide(L)'
;MCPIKDVSNARILPRLGKIRLGIKVEPPDKSPYPKATDYFVVPDEVKKVVNEKPKELQIMFPSNDMEQVARQYLRCYGQTFGLVCWGDGTKCHRKVDVESGDLAGRNTKEWVWKDMTCDYEECPEYGARCRKVMNLMFMLPDVPGLGVWQIDTSSFYSIREINSTLEIIRNLTRSPDCPEGRIAFIPLTLSLGPYDVSPPGISKKTVHIMHIRTDVKLADVIKRAMLPPGRVLVPEPELEE
;
A
#
# COMPACT_ATOMS: atom_id res chain seq x y z
N MET A 1 -24.46 -21.27 3.68
CA MET A 1 -24.35 -20.27 2.59
C MET A 1 -25.27 -19.12 2.94
N CYS A 2 -24.74 -17.94 3.25
CA CYS A 2 -25.55 -16.72 3.36
C CYS A 2 -25.59 -16.10 1.95
N PRO A 3 -26.74 -15.99 1.26
CA PRO A 3 -26.78 -15.55 -0.13
C PRO A 3 -27.43 -14.17 -0.22
N ILE A 4 -26.78 -13.16 0.35
CA ILE A 4 -27.10 -11.77 0.01
C ILE A 4 -26.12 -11.36 -1.08
N LYS A 5 -26.66 -11.14 -2.28
CA LYS A 5 -25.92 -10.63 -3.45
C LYS A 5 -25.14 -9.37 -3.03
N ASP A 6 -23.88 -9.30 -3.42
CA ASP A 6 -22.96 -8.17 -3.16
C ASP A 6 -22.63 -7.87 -1.69
N VAL A 7 -23.22 -8.58 -0.71
CA VAL A 7 -22.87 -8.47 0.71
C VAL A 7 -22.11 -9.71 1.19
N SER A 8 -22.55 -10.90 0.79
CA SER A 8 -21.98 -12.16 1.29
C SER A 8 -20.61 -12.48 0.71
N ASN A 9 -20.29 -11.89 -0.45
CA ASN A 9 -18.97 -11.96 -1.09
C ASN A 9 -18.08 -10.76 -0.74
N ALA A 10 -18.63 -9.70 -0.16
CA ALA A 10 -17.88 -8.51 0.25
C ALA A 10 -17.12 -8.80 1.55
N ARG A 11 -15.90 -9.32 1.42
CA ARG A 11 -14.98 -9.48 2.55
C ARG A 11 -14.16 -8.20 2.71
N ILE A 12 -14.19 -7.62 3.90
CA ILE A 12 -13.39 -6.44 4.24
C ILE A 12 -12.25 -6.90 5.14
N LEU A 13 -11.04 -6.45 4.84
CA LEU A 13 -9.90 -6.57 5.75
C LEU A 13 -10.02 -5.45 6.81
N PRO A 14 -10.28 -5.78 8.10
CA PRO A 14 -10.45 -4.77 9.13
C PRO A 14 -9.12 -4.02 9.32
N ARG A 15 -9.15 -2.70 9.09
CA ARG A 15 -7.94 -1.87 9.19
C ARG A 15 -7.73 -1.42 10.64
N LEU A 16 -6.62 -1.85 11.24
CA LEU A 16 -6.23 -1.47 12.60
C LEU A 16 -5.72 -0.02 12.65
N GLY A 17 -4.91 0.36 11.65
CA GLY A 17 -4.40 1.72 11.57
C GLY A 17 -3.55 1.97 10.34
N LYS A 18 -2.84 3.11 10.37
CA LYS A 18 -2.03 3.59 9.25
C LYS A 18 -0.60 3.88 9.70
N ILE A 19 0.35 3.30 8.99
CA ILE A 19 1.78 3.59 9.10
C ILE A 19 2.12 4.65 8.06
N ARG A 20 3.00 5.60 8.42
CA ARG A 20 3.38 6.72 7.55
C ARG A 20 4.86 6.70 7.20
N LEU A 21 5.19 7.22 6.01
CA LEU A 21 6.57 7.36 5.50
C LEU A 21 7.20 8.73 5.82
N GLY A 22 6.50 9.56 6.59
CA GLY A 22 6.93 10.91 6.87
C GLY A 22 6.10 11.58 7.95
N ILE A 23 6.64 12.69 8.44
CA ILE A 23 6.04 13.52 9.48
C ILE A 23 5.58 14.85 8.89
N LYS A 24 4.53 15.43 9.46
CA LYS A 24 4.12 16.79 9.17
C LYS A 24 5.00 17.73 9.99
N VAL A 25 5.78 18.57 9.35
CA VAL A 25 6.62 19.58 10.02
C VAL A 25 5.85 20.90 10.02
N GLU A 26 5.68 21.49 11.20
CA GLU A 26 5.01 22.78 11.40
C GLU A 26 6.02 23.82 11.88
N PRO A 27 6.75 24.47 10.96
CA PRO A 27 7.63 25.58 11.34
C PRO A 27 6.81 26.83 11.72
N PRO A 28 7.31 27.69 12.62
CA PRO A 28 6.57 28.88 13.08
C PRO A 28 6.15 29.83 11.95
N ASP A 29 6.98 29.95 10.91
CA ASP A 29 6.85 30.98 9.87
C ASP A 29 6.38 30.46 8.50
N LYS A 30 6.08 29.16 8.36
CA LYS A 30 5.66 28.59 7.06
C LYS A 30 4.52 27.61 7.22
N SER A 31 3.72 27.50 6.16
CA SER A 31 2.68 26.48 6.06
C SER A 31 3.26 25.09 6.33
N PRO A 32 2.57 24.25 7.12
CA PRO A 32 3.02 22.90 7.38
C PRO A 32 3.28 22.09 6.11
N TYR A 33 4.38 21.36 6.08
CA TYR A 33 4.73 20.53 4.93
C TYR A 33 5.11 19.10 5.35
N PRO A 34 4.84 18.10 4.51
CA PRO A 34 5.27 16.74 4.77
C PRO A 34 6.79 16.62 4.56
N LYS A 35 7.48 16.01 5.52
CA LYS A 35 8.90 15.65 5.43
C LYS A 35 9.03 14.14 5.45
N ALA A 36 9.64 13.57 4.42
CA ALA A 36 9.96 12.15 4.38
C ALA A 36 10.98 11.79 5.47
N THR A 37 10.78 10.65 6.12
CA THR A 37 11.70 10.08 7.11
C THR A 37 12.47 8.90 6.51
N ASP A 38 13.56 8.51 7.17
CA ASP A 38 14.35 7.30 6.86
C ASP A 38 13.90 6.09 7.70
N TYR A 39 12.77 6.20 8.41
CA TYR A 39 12.14 5.17 9.23
C TYR A 39 10.61 5.24 9.08
N PHE A 40 9.91 4.18 9.49
CA PHE A 40 8.46 4.12 9.51
C PHE A 40 7.89 4.85 10.73
N VAL A 41 6.96 5.76 10.51
CA VAL A 41 6.19 6.40 11.57
C VAL A 41 5.03 5.47 11.93
N VAL A 42 5.22 4.71 12.99
CA VAL A 42 4.28 3.69 13.47
C VAL A 42 3.46 4.20 14.67
N PRO A 43 2.23 3.70 14.90
CA PRO A 43 1.45 4.04 16.09
C PRO A 43 2.01 3.42 17.38
N ASP A 44 1.56 3.92 18.53
CA ASP A 44 2.14 3.56 19.83
C ASP A 44 2.02 2.08 20.18
N GLU A 45 0.98 1.39 19.71
CA GLU A 45 0.84 -0.07 19.88
C GLU A 45 1.92 -0.87 19.14
N VAL A 46 2.34 -0.40 17.96
CA VAL A 46 3.42 -1.01 17.18
C VAL A 46 4.78 -0.64 17.78
N LYS A 47 4.95 0.60 18.28
CA LYS A 47 6.21 1.05 18.91
C LYS A 47 6.64 0.17 20.07
N LYS A 48 5.67 -0.31 20.87
CA LYS A 48 5.90 -1.18 22.04
C LYS A 48 6.56 -2.50 21.66
N VAL A 49 6.40 -2.96 20.42
CA VAL A 49 6.92 -4.25 19.94
C VAL A 49 8.17 -4.05 19.08
N VAL A 50 8.15 -3.10 18.15
CA VAL A 50 9.15 -3.02 17.06
C VAL A 50 10.18 -1.90 17.23
N ASN A 51 10.09 -1.06 18.28
CA ASN A 51 10.85 0.19 18.54
C ASN A 51 10.17 1.48 18.02
N GLU A 52 10.68 2.64 18.46
CA GLU A 52 10.10 3.96 18.15
C GLU A 52 10.33 4.42 16.69
N LYS A 53 11.48 4.06 16.10
CA LYS A 53 11.90 4.47 14.75
C LYS A 53 12.34 3.26 13.92
N PRO A 54 11.45 2.29 13.66
CA PRO A 54 11.82 1.08 12.93
C PRO A 54 12.11 1.41 11.46
N LYS A 55 13.23 0.92 10.94
CA LYS A 55 13.57 0.98 9.51
C LYS A 55 13.08 -0.25 8.75
N GLU A 56 12.69 -1.29 9.49
CA GLU A 56 12.26 -2.58 9.00
C GLU A 56 11.06 -3.04 9.82
N LEU A 57 10.11 -3.69 9.17
CA LEU A 57 8.91 -4.26 9.77
C LEU A 57 8.77 -5.70 9.28
N GLN A 58 8.61 -6.64 10.22
CA GLN A 58 8.18 -8.00 9.87
C GLN A 58 6.71 -7.95 9.47
N ILE A 59 6.40 -8.38 8.26
CA ILE A 59 5.06 -8.30 7.67
C ILE A 59 4.61 -9.63 7.09
N MET A 60 3.31 -9.80 6.97
CA MET A 60 2.68 -10.85 6.17
C MET A 60 1.49 -10.30 5.40
N PHE A 61 1.24 -10.81 4.20
CA PHE A 61 0.04 -10.45 3.46
C PHE A 61 -1.16 -11.32 3.89
N PRO A 62 -2.36 -10.74 4.06
CA PRO A 62 -3.56 -11.48 4.48
C PRO A 62 -4.23 -12.22 3.32
N SER A 63 -3.88 -11.91 2.07
CA SER A 63 -4.56 -12.39 0.86
C SER A 63 -3.56 -12.52 -0.29
N ASN A 64 -3.86 -13.39 -1.25
CA ASN A 64 -3.10 -13.51 -2.50
C ASN A 64 -3.53 -12.48 -3.55
N ASP A 65 -4.66 -11.80 -3.35
CA ASP A 65 -5.23 -10.83 -4.27
C ASP A 65 -4.54 -9.46 -4.16
N MET A 66 -3.93 -8.98 -5.26
CA MET A 66 -3.26 -7.67 -5.32
C MET A 66 -4.21 -6.51 -5.05
N GLU A 67 -5.47 -6.61 -5.46
CA GLU A 67 -6.43 -5.53 -5.29
C GLU A 67 -6.78 -5.34 -3.80
N GLN A 68 -6.62 -6.40 -3.01
CA GLN A 68 -6.75 -6.37 -1.56
C GLN A 68 -5.46 -5.96 -0.84
N VAL A 69 -4.28 -6.36 -1.32
CA VAL A 69 -3.03 -6.13 -0.54
C VAL A 69 -2.20 -4.96 -1.03
N ALA A 70 -2.30 -4.57 -2.29
CA ALA A 70 -1.44 -3.57 -2.93
C ALA A 70 -2.23 -2.75 -3.96
N ARG A 71 -3.37 -2.22 -3.52
CA ARG A 71 -4.33 -1.49 -4.36
C ARG A 71 -3.69 -0.25 -4.99
N GLN A 72 -3.75 -0.14 -6.31
CA GLN A 72 -3.06 0.90 -7.07
C GLN A 72 -4.01 1.70 -7.96
N TYR A 73 -4.11 3.01 -7.69
CA TYR A 73 -4.90 3.93 -8.51
C TYR A 73 -4.24 5.29 -8.61
N LEU A 74 -4.52 6.00 -9.69
CA LEU A 74 -4.40 7.44 -9.73
C LEU A 74 -5.47 8.04 -8.81
N ARG A 75 -5.07 8.95 -7.93
CA ARG A 75 -5.98 9.64 -7.01
C ARG A 75 -5.72 11.12 -7.00
N CYS A 76 -6.78 11.90 -7.19
CA CYS A 76 -6.80 13.34 -7.07
C CYS A 76 -7.61 13.75 -5.84
N TYR A 77 -6.99 14.51 -4.95
CA TYR A 77 -7.63 15.05 -3.76
C TYR A 77 -7.84 16.56 -3.91
N GLY A 78 -9.09 16.99 -3.74
CA GLY A 78 -9.48 18.38 -3.63
C GLY A 78 -9.40 18.86 -2.19
N GLN A 79 -9.32 20.18 -2.01
CA GLN A 79 -9.22 20.79 -0.68
C GLN A 79 -10.53 20.64 0.11
N THR A 80 -11.68 20.76 -0.55
CA THR A 80 -13.00 20.76 0.11
C THR A 80 -13.61 19.36 0.21
N PHE A 81 -13.56 18.58 -0.87
CA PHE A 81 -14.36 17.34 -0.99
C PHE A 81 -13.57 16.05 -0.80
N GLY A 82 -12.32 16.14 -0.30
CA GLY A 82 -11.43 14.99 -0.18
C GLY A 82 -11.12 14.40 -1.56
N LEU A 83 -11.40 13.11 -1.76
CA LEU A 83 -11.20 12.46 -3.06
C LEU A 83 -12.18 13.04 -4.10
N VAL A 84 -11.64 13.64 -5.15
CA VAL A 84 -12.43 14.25 -6.25
C VAL A 84 -12.31 13.49 -7.56
N CYS A 85 -11.26 12.69 -7.74
CA CYS A 85 -11.11 11.84 -8.91
C CYS A 85 -10.25 10.62 -8.56
N TRP A 86 -10.59 9.45 -9.08
CA TRP A 86 -9.71 8.28 -9.04
C TRP A 86 -9.86 7.44 -10.30
N GLY A 87 -8.83 6.70 -10.69
CA GLY A 87 -8.84 5.93 -11.93
C GLY A 87 -7.59 5.09 -12.15
N ASP A 88 -7.61 4.26 -13.18
CA ASP A 88 -6.52 3.35 -13.55
C ASP A 88 -5.57 3.94 -14.60
N GLY A 89 -5.88 5.13 -15.12
CA GLY A 89 -5.13 5.79 -16.19
C GLY A 89 -5.71 5.58 -17.58
N THR A 90 -6.81 4.83 -17.69
CA THR A 90 -7.65 4.70 -18.90
C THR A 90 -9.09 5.16 -18.63
N LYS A 91 -9.62 4.85 -17.45
CA LYS A 91 -10.94 5.28 -16.96
C LYS A 91 -10.78 5.96 -15.62
N CYS A 92 -11.66 6.90 -15.34
CA CYS A 92 -11.74 7.53 -14.02
C CYS A 92 -13.18 7.81 -13.62
N HIS A 93 -13.37 7.80 -12.30
CA HIS A 93 -14.59 8.24 -11.64
C HIS A 93 -14.31 9.61 -11.03
N ARG A 94 -14.99 10.65 -11.51
CA ARG A 94 -14.70 12.06 -11.22
C ARG A 94 -15.91 12.79 -10.66
N LYS A 95 -15.70 13.60 -9.61
CA LYS A 95 -16.68 14.59 -9.14
C LYS A 95 -16.69 15.78 -10.08
N VAL A 96 -17.80 15.97 -10.76
CA VAL A 96 -18.00 17.03 -11.74
C VAL A 96 -19.01 18.03 -11.18
N ASP A 97 -18.66 19.31 -11.25
CA ASP A 97 -19.56 20.43 -10.95
C ASP A 97 -20.71 20.44 -11.98
N VAL A 98 -21.96 20.52 -11.51
CA VAL A 98 -23.14 20.44 -12.39
C VAL A 98 -23.28 21.68 -13.27
N GLU A 99 -22.85 22.85 -12.80
CA GLU A 99 -22.99 24.13 -13.49
C GLU A 99 -21.86 24.35 -14.51
N SER A 100 -20.60 24.14 -14.11
CA SER A 100 -19.46 24.36 -15.01
C SER A 100 -19.09 23.14 -15.85
N GLY A 101 -19.45 21.93 -15.42
CA GLY A 101 -19.00 20.69 -16.04
C GLY A 101 -17.53 20.33 -15.75
N ASP A 102 -16.84 21.12 -14.92
CA ASP A 102 -15.44 20.93 -14.55
C ASP A 102 -15.27 20.09 -13.27
N LEU A 103 -14.02 19.81 -12.90
CA LEU A 103 -13.71 19.13 -11.64
C LEU A 103 -14.21 19.96 -10.44
N ALA A 104 -14.99 19.31 -9.56
CA ALA A 104 -15.56 19.95 -8.38
C ALA A 104 -14.49 20.61 -7.49
N GLY A 105 -14.67 21.89 -7.21
CA GLY A 105 -13.72 22.75 -6.49
C GLY A 105 -14.35 23.48 -5.30
N ARG A 106 -13.67 24.51 -4.79
CA ARG A 106 -14.15 25.25 -3.60
C ARG A 106 -15.49 25.95 -3.80
N ASN A 107 -15.77 26.39 -5.03
CA ASN A 107 -16.98 27.16 -5.37
C ASN A 107 -18.15 26.28 -5.82
N THR A 108 -17.95 24.96 -5.91
CA THR A 108 -18.96 24.03 -6.37
C THR A 108 -20.08 23.88 -5.33
N LYS A 109 -21.30 24.23 -5.73
CA LYS A 109 -22.51 24.07 -4.91
C LYS A 109 -23.10 22.68 -5.05
N GLU A 110 -23.20 22.20 -6.28
CA GLU A 110 -23.75 20.88 -6.62
C GLU A 110 -22.77 20.12 -7.51
N TRP A 111 -22.58 18.83 -7.20
CA TRP A 111 -21.67 17.96 -7.94
C TRP A 111 -22.28 16.58 -8.12
N VAL A 112 -21.86 15.90 -9.17
CA VAL A 112 -22.23 14.52 -9.47
C VAL A 112 -20.99 13.69 -9.79
N TRP A 113 -21.05 12.40 -9.49
CA TRP A 113 -20.03 11.46 -9.95
C TRP A 113 -20.29 11.07 -11.40
N LYS A 114 -19.26 11.13 -12.23
CA LYS A 114 -19.30 10.66 -13.62
C LYS A 114 -18.12 9.75 -13.91
N ASP A 115 -18.40 8.68 -14.64
CA ASP A 115 -17.38 7.85 -15.26
C ASP A 115 -16.96 8.47 -16.59
N MET A 116 -15.66 8.58 -16.81
CA MET A 116 -15.10 9.18 -18.01
C MET A 116 -13.75 8.56 -18.38
N THR A 117 -13.32 8.76 -19.63
CA THR A 117 -11.97 8.39 -20.06
C THR A 117 -10.93 9.23 -19.33
N CYS A 118 -9.83 8.60 -18.97
CA CYS A 118 -8.69 9.23 -18.30
C CYS A 118 -7.49 9.09 -19.22
N ASP A 119 -6.97 10.21 -19.71
CA ASP A 119 -5.58 10.30 -20.16
C ASP A 119 -4.85 11.14 -19.11
N TYR A 120 -4.15 10.45 -18.22
CA TYR A 120 -3.58 11.09 -17.06
C TYR A 120 -2.29 11.86 -17.40
N GLU A 121 -1.64 11.57 -18.52
CA GLU A 121 -0.39 12.23 -18.90
C GLU A 121 -0.66 13.64 -19.43
N GLU A 122 -1.79 13.83 -20.11
CA GLU A 122 -2.27 15.14 -20.57
C GLU A 122 -3.16 15.85 -19.54
N CYS A 123 -3.52 15.19 -18.44
CA CYS A 123 -4.42 15.76 -17.44
C CYS A 123 -3.72 16.85 -16.62
N PRO A 124 -4.27 18.10 -16.55
CA PRO A 124 -3.65 19.20 -15.80
C PRO A 124 -3.59 18.94 -14.29
N GLU A 125 -4.39 18.01 -13.78
CA GLU A 125 -4.38 17.62 -12.37
C GLU A 125 -3.20 16.71 -12.01
N TYR A 126 -2.70 15.95 -12.98
CA TYR A 126 -1.59 15.04 -12.77
C TYR A 126 -0.31 15.81 -12.51
N GLY A 127 0.44 15.40 -11.49
CA GLY A 127 1.64 16.14 -11.08
C GLY A 127 1.36 17.32 -10.14
N ALA A 128 0.12 17.81 -10.05
CA ALA A 128 -0.31 18.82 -9.09
C ALA A 128 -1.03 18.18 -7.89
N ARG A 129 -2.26 17.69 -8.12
CA ARG A 129 -3.15 17.10 -7.10
C ARG A 129 -3.39 15.61 -7.31
N CYS A 130 -3.30 15.15 -8.55
CA CYS A 130 -3.41 13.75 -8.92
C CYS A 130 -2.04 13.07 -8.87
N ARG A 131 -1.99 11.92 -8.18
CA ARG A 131 -0.77 11.12 -8.00
C ARG A 131 -1.08 9.65 -8.21
N LYS A 132 -0.07 8.89 -8.64
CA LYS A 132 -0.06 7.42 -8.54
C LYS A 132 -0.02 7.08 -7.05
N VAL A 133 -0.95 6.29 -6.54
CA VAL A 133 -1.02 5.91 -5.13
C VAL A 133 -1.16 4.39 -5.03
N MET A 134 -0.27 3.78 -4.25
CA MET A 134 -0.42 2.40 -3.78
C MET A 134 -0.83 2.43 -2.31
N ASN A 135 -1.89 1.69 -1.97
CA ASN A 135 -2.21 1.33 -0.60
C ASN A 135 -1.75 -0.10 -0.36
N LEU A 136 -0.67 -0.25 0.39
CA LEU A 136 -0.16 -1.55 0.78
C LEU A 136 -0.78 -1.91 2.13
N MET A 137 -1.47 -3.05 2.20
CA MET A 137 -2.14 -3.58 3.38
C MET A 137 -1.52 -4.91 3.79
N PHE A 138 -1.03 -4.98 5.03
CA PHE A 138 -0.32 -6.13 5.57
C PHE A 138 -0.62 -6.34 7.05
N MET A 139 -0.33 -7.53 7.56
CA MET A 139 -0.39 -7.87 8.97
C MET A 139 1.00 -7.70 9.60
N LEU A 140 1.03 -7.35 10.87
CA LEU A 140 2.23 -7.37 11.70
C LEU A 140 2.11 -8.56 12.66
N PRO A 141 2.77 -9.70 12.39
CA PRO A 141 2.53 -10.94 13.12
C PRO A 141 2.83 -10.83 14.62
N ASP A 142 3.79 -9.98 15.01
CA ASP A 142 4.21 -9.80 16.40
C ASP A 142 3.41 -8.72 17.15
N VAL A 143 2.51 -8.00 16.46
CA VAL A 143 1.71 -6.93 17.07
C VAL A 143 0.31 -7.45 17.38
N PRO A 144 -0.18 -7.33 18.63
CA PRO A 144 -1.53 -7.74 18.99
C PRO A 144 -2.61 -7.04 18.14
N GLY A 145 -3.50 -7.81 17.55
CA GLY A 145 -4.66 -7.31 16.80
C GLY A 145 -5.02 -8.18 15.60
N LEU A 146 -6.32 -8.38 15.37
CA LEU A 146 -6.80 -9.10 14.20
C LEU A 146 -7.20 -8.11 13.11
N GLY A 147 -6.27 -7.83 12.20
CA GLY A 147 -6.53 -6.95 11.07
C GLY A 147 -5.27 -6.53 10.32
N VAL A 148 -5.42 -5.53 9.47
CA VAL A 148 -4.37 -5.04 8.58
C VAL A 148 -3.92 -3.63 8.95
N TRP A 149 -2.63 -3.41 8.76
CA TRP A 149 -1.97 -2.12 8.77
C TRP A 149 -1.85 -1.62 7.33
N GLN A 150 -2.12 -0.33 7.13
CA GLN A 150 -2.03 0.29 5.81
C GLN A 150 -0.85 1.25 5.74
N ILE A 151 -0.07 1.20 4.65
CA ILE A 151 0.91 2.22 4.29
C ILE A 151 0.61 2.73 2.88
N ASP A 152 0.69 4.05 2.71
CA ASP A 152 0.42 4.70 1.43
C ASP A 152 1.70 5.27 0.85
N THR A 153 1.95 5.01 -0.42
CA THR A 153 3.06 5.61 -1.17
C THR A 153 2.59 6.15 -2.50
N SER A 154 3.21 7.26 -2.90
CA SER A 154 3.11 7.78 -4.28
C SER A 154 4.44 7.73 -5.02
N SER A 155 5.45 7.06 -4.44
CA SER A 155 6.76 6.91 -5.06
C SER A 155 6.70 5.86 -6.16
N PHE A 156 6.97 6.28 -7.40
CA PHE A 156 7.08 5.37 -8.54
C PHE A 156 8.06 4.23 -8.26
N TYR A 157 9.22 4.54 -7.67
CA TYR A 157 10.25 3.55 -7.38
C TYR A 157 9.80 2.53 -6.33
N SER A 158 9.11 2.96 -5.28
CA SER A 158 8.58 2.03 -4.26
C SER A 158 7.48 1.14 -4.84
N ILE A 159 6.57 1.72 -5.62
CA ILE A 159 5.47 0.98 -6.27
C ILE A 159 6.04 -0.10 -7.19
N ARG A 160 7.00 0.29 -8.04
CA ARG A 160 7.65 -0.62 -8.99
C ARG A 160 8.40 -1.74 -8.25
N GLU A 161 9.18 -1.41 -7.23
CA GLU A 161 9.91 -2.40 -6.44
C GLU A 161 8.96 -3.43 -5.85
N ILE A 162 7.94 -2.97 -5.11
CA ILE A 162 6.98 -3.85 -4.43
C ILE A 162 6.31 -4.78 -5.43
N ASN A 163 5.84 -4.25 -6.55
CA ASN A 163 5.21 -5.06 -7.59
C ASN A 163 6.18 -6.11 -8.16
N SER A 164 7.42 -5.72 -8.47
CA SER A 164 8.43 -6.63 -8.99
C SER A 164 8.77 -7.75 -8.01
N THR A 165 8.93 -7.43 -6.72
CA THR A 165 9.28 -8.42 -5.71
C THR A 165 8.11 -9.37 -5.41
N LEU A 166 6.87 -8.87 -5.37
CA LEU A 166 5.69 -9.74 -5.22
C LEU A 166 5.51 -10.68 -6.41
N GLU A 167 5.82 -10.22 -7.62
CA GLU A 167 5.79 -11.06 -8.82
C GLU A 167 6.84 -12.19 -8.75
N ILE A 168 8.04 -11.91 -8.25
CA ILE A 168 9.06 -12.95 -8.00
C ILE A 168 8.55 -13.97 -7.00
N ILE A 169 7.99 -13.53 -5.87
CA ILE A 169 7.48 -14.43 -4.83
C ILE A 169 6.36 -15.30 -5.40
N ARG A 170 5.41 -14.73 -6.16
CA ARG A 170 4.36 -15.50 -6.84
C ARG A 170 4.94 -16.58 -7.73
N ASN A 171 5.88 -16.22 -8.59
CA ASN A 171 6.47 -17.16 -9.54
C ASN A 171 7.20 -18.32 -8.83
N LEU A 172 7.86 -18.04 -7.71
CA LEU A 172 8.53 -19.06 -6.90
C LEU A 172 7.57 -19.99 -6.14
N THR A 173 6.37 -19.52 -5.83
CA THR A 173 5.41 -20.20 -4.94
C THR A 173 4.23 -20.81 -5.68
N ARG A 174 4.28 -20.85 -7.02
CA ARG A 174 3.26 -21.53 -7.83
C ARG A 174 3.21 -23.01 -7.47
N SER A 175 2.00 -23.53 -7.33
CA SER A 175 1.74 -24.95 -7.11
C SER A 175 0.46 -25.34 -7.85
N PRO A 176 0.17 -26.65 -8.00
CA PRO A 176 -1.10 -27.12 -8.56
C PRO A 176 -2.33 -26.54 -7.83
N ASP A 177 -2.23 -26.33 -6.51
CA ASP A 177 -3.30 -25.79 -5.67
C ASP A 177 -3.37 -24.25 -5.68
N CYS A 178 -2.30 -23.58 -6.12
CA CYS A 178 -2.23 -22.12 -6.23
C CYS A 178 -1.46 -21.70 -7.50
N PRO A 179 -2.08 -21.78 -8.69
CA PRO A 179 -1.41 -21.55 -9.97
C PRO A 179 -0.86 -20.12 -10.13
N GLU A 180 -1.54 -19.14 -9.52
CA GLU A 180 -1.13 -17.72 -9.55
C GLU A 180 0.04 -17.41 -8.59
N GLY A 181 0.43 -18.38 -7.75
CA GLY A 181 1.44 -18.19 -6.71
C GLY A 181 0.87 -17.62 -5.43
N ARG A 182 1.54 -17.95 -4.33
CA ARG A 182 1.12 -17.58 -2.97
C ARG A 182 2.02 -16.48 -2.41
N ILE A 183 1.39 -15.39 -1.98
CA ILE A 183 2.04 -14.32 -1.19
C ILE A 183 1.45 -14.22 0.22
N ALA A 184 0.27 -14.79 0.44
CA ALA A 184 -0.42 -14.76 1.71
C ALA A 184 0.28 -15.60 2.77
N PHE A 185 0.39 -15.04 3.98
CA PHE A 185 1.00 -15.68 5.15
C PHE A 185 2.44 -16.16 4.95
N ILE A 186 3.19 -15.49 4.07
CA ILE A 186 4.64 -15.67 3.97
C ILE A 186 5.31 -14.58 4.81
N PRO A 187 6.17 -14.94 5.78
CA PRO A 187 6.96 -13.97 6.54
C PRO A 187 7.90 -13.20 5.60
N LEU A 188 7.77 -11.88 5.59
CA LEU A 188 8.57 -10.97 4.76
C LEU A 188 9.00 -9.77 5.60
N THR A 189 10.04 -9.07 5.15
CA THR A 189 10.54 -7.85 5.80
C THR A 189 10.27 -6.65 4.89
N LEU A 190 9.45 -5.71 5.35
CA LEU A 190 9.26 -4.41 4.70
C LEU A 190 10.31 -3.45 5.24
N SER A 191 11.22 -2.97 4.39
CA SER A 191 12.28 -2.05 4.80
C SER A 191 12.25 -0.73 4.05
N LEU A 192 12.81 0.31 4.67
CA LEU A 192 12.99 1.62 4.05
C LEU A 192 14.48 1.87 3.81
N GLY A 193 14.90 1.86 2.55
CA GLY A 193 16.31 1.92 2.13
C GLY A 193 16.63 3.15 1.28
N PRO A 194 17.89 3.64 1.30
CA PRO A 194 18.33 4.73 0.44
C PRO A 194 18.38 4.26 -1.02
N TYR A 195 17.96 5.14 -1.94
CA TYR A 195 17.95 4.92 -3.37
C TYR A 195 18.30 6.21 -4.10
N ASP A 196 19.33 6.16 -4.93
CA ASP A 196 19.78 7.33 -5.68
C ASP A 196 18.95 7.49 -6.95
N VAL A 197 18.30 8.64 -7.06
CA VAL A 197 17.58 9.06 -8.26
C VAL A 197 18.33 10.21 -8.93
N SER A 198 18.29 10.25 -10.25
CA SER A 198 18.84 11.34 -11.06
C SER A 198 17.72 11.97 -11.87
N PRO A 199 16.95 12.91 -11.30
CA PRO A 199 15.90 13.61 -12.02
C PRO A 199 16.50 14.45 -13.18
N PRO A 200 15.77 14.67 -14.28
CA PRO A 200 16.22 15.56 -15.34
C PRO A 200 16.58 16.95 -14.78
N GLY A 201 17.81 17.39 -15.00
CA GLY A 201 18.29 18.71 -14.59
C GLY A 201 18.73 18.88 -13.13
N ILE A 202 18.73 17.81 -12.30
CA ILE A 202 19.22 17.86 -10.91
C ILE A 202 20.31 16.81 -10.71
N SER A 203 21.36 17.15 -9.95
CA SER A 203 22.37 16.19 -9.49
C SER A 203 21.73 15.05 -8.69
N LYS A 204 22.44 13.92 -8.56
CA LYS A 204 21.98 12.75 -7.80
C LYS A 204 21.35 13.16 -6.46
N LYS A 205 20.13 12.68 -6.22
CA LYS A 205 19.38 12.87 -4.98
C LYS A 205 19.10 11.50 -4.38
N THR A 206 19.51 11.29 -3.14
CA THR A 206 19.13 10.08 -2.40
C THR A 206 17.73 10.27 -1.82
N VAL A 207 16.84 9.32 -2.13
CA VAL A 207 15.49 9.21 -1.55
C VAL A 207 15.37 7.88 -0.81
N HIS A 208 14.44 7.78 0.14
CA HIS A 208 14.17 6.53 0.83
C HIS A 208 12.96 5.85 0.19
N ILE A 209 13.13 4.60 -0.26
CA ILE A 209 12.07 3.82 -0.91
C ILE A 209 11.78 2.56 -0.10
N MET A 210 10.55 2.07 -0.21
CA MET A 210 10.16 0.79 0.37
C MET A 210 10.72 -0.37 -0.45
N HIS A 211 11.16 -1.41 0.25
CA HIS A 211 11.59 -2.68 -0.31
C HIS A 211 10.90 -3.82 0.42
N ILE A 212 10.51 -4.86 -0.30
CA ILE A 212 10.17 -6.15 0.30
C ILE A 212 11.41 -7.04 0.26
N ARG A 213 11.76 -7.62 1.41
CA ARG A 213 12.90 -8.52 1.58
C ARG A 213 12.45 -9.82 2.24
N THR A 214 13.32 -10.81 2.18
CA THR A 214 13.18 -12.05 2.93
C THR A 214 14.50 -12.32 3.63
N ASP A 215 14.45 -12.51 4.94
CA ASP A 215 15.60 -12.93 5.74
C ASP A 215 15.75 -14.46 5.76
N VAL A 216 14.81 -15.18 5.13
CA VAL A 216 14.85 -16.64 4.94
C VAL A 216 15.31 -17.02 3.54
N LYS A 217 15.92 -18.20 3.43
CA LYS A 217 16.38 -18.76 2.14
C LYS A 217 15.20 -18.94 1.21
N LEU A 218 15.41 -18.74 -0.10
CA LEU A 218 14.36 -18.92 -1.11
C LEU A 218 13.73 -20.33 -1.05
N ALA A 219 14.53 -21.36 -0.77
CA ALA A 219 14.02 -22.72 -0.58
C ALA A 219 13.01 -22.81 0.57
N ASP A 220 13.19 -22.05 1.65
CA ASP A 220 12.30 -22.05 2.80
C ASP A 220 11.03 -21.22 2.53
N VAL A 221 11.09 -20.22 1.65
CA VAL A 221 9.88 -19.53 1.13
C VAL A 221 9.00 -20.53 0.38
N ILE A 222 9.59 -21.35 -0.50
CA ILE A 222 8.87 -22.39 -1.24
C ILE A 222 8.23 -23.40 -0.27
N LYS A 223 9.02 -23.92 0.69
CA LYS A 223 8.49 -24.86 1.70
C LYS A 223 7.32 -24.26 2.48
N ARG A 224 7.43 -23.01 2.94
CA ARG A 224 6.36 -22.32 3.69
C ARG A 224 5.12 -22.09 2.83
N ALA A 225 5.28 -21.83 1.54
CA ALA A 225 4.16 -21.70 0.62
C ALA A 225 3.40 -23.02 0.42
N MET A 226 4.06 -24.17 0.56
CA MET A 226 3.43 -25.49 0.54
C MET A 226 2.68 -25.85 1.83
N LEU A 227 2.97 -25.18 2.95
CA LEU A 227 2.30 -25.43 4.24
C LEU A 227 1.01 -24.61 4.36
N PRO A 228 -0.07 -25.16 4.94
CA PRO A 228 -1.28 -24.36 5.19
C PRO A 228 -0.97 -23.18 6.13
N PRO A 229 -1.63 -22.00 5.98
CA PRO A 229 -1.32 -20.77 6.71
C PRO A 229 -1.12 -20.93 8.22
N GLY A 230 -1.94 -21.74 8.88
CA GLY A 230 -1.85 -21.96 10.32
C GLY A 230 -0.55 -22.64 10.77
N ARG A 231 0.05 -23.50 9.94
CA ARG A 231 1.33 -24.17 10.23
C ARG A 231 2.56 -23.29 9.95
N VAL A 232 2.37 -22.15 9.29
CA VAL A 232 3.48 -21.20 9.06
C VAL A 232 3.74 -20.35 10.30
N LEU A 233 2.69 -20.06 11.08
CA LEU A 233 2.74 -19.17 12.24
C LEU A 233 3.07 -19.90 13.56
N VAL A 234 2.73 -21.18 13.66
CA VAL A 234 2.92 -21.97 14.88
C VAL A 234 4.05 -22.96 14.61
N PRO A 235 5.15 -22.95 15.40
CA PRO A 235 6.13 -24.03 15.31
C PRO A 235 5.44 -25.38 15.57
N GLU A 236 5.94 -26.47 14.98
CA GLU A 236 5.41 -27.79 15.31
C GLU A 236 5.47 -27.97 16.84
N PRO A 237 4.38 -28.42 17.47
CA PRO A 237 4.44 -28.69 18.91
C PRO A 237 5.57 -29.68 19.14
N GLU A 238 6.51 -29.32 20.02
CA GLU A 238 7.48 -30.28 20.55
C GLU A 238 6.64 -31.37 21.23
N LEU A 239 6.51 -32.51 20.56
CA LEU A 239 5.97 -33.71 21.17
C LEU A 239 7.03 -34.14 22.17
N GLU A 240 6.83 -33.78 23.45
CA GLU A 240 7.59 -34.36 24.55
C GLU A 240 7.39 -35.89 24.48
N GLU A 241 8.47 -36.63 24.21
CA GLU A 241 8.53 -38.10 24.27
C GLU A 241 8.37 -38.62 25.70
#